data_AF-A0A673LJ26-F1
#
_entry.id   AF-A0A673LJ26-F1
#
_cell.length_a   1.000
_cell.length_b   1.000
_cell.length_c   1.000
_cell.angle_alpha   90.00
_cell.angle_beta   90.00
_cell.angle_gamma   90.00
#
_symmetry.space_group_name_H-M   'P 1'
#
loop_
_entity.id
_entity.type
_entity.pdbx_description
1 polymer ?
#
loop_
_entity_poly.entity_id
_entity_poly.type
_entity_poly.pdbx_seq_one_letter_code
_entity_poly.pdbx_strand_id
1 'polypeptide(L)'
;MKWNLVFLGLLLTFGQLSWGQKGMDIPEYDGKDRVHDLNAKNYKSVMKKYDVMVVYYHEHVGSSKVAQKQFQIEELALELAAQVLEDLDDEDIGIGLLDEKTDKAVAKKLGLVEADSIYIFIEDEVIEYDGELAADTLVEFLYDVCEKEFIPCAYMFLFSFTFLIYFLHFFSPTSSPYYQEYEDAAEEFHPHIKFFATFSPKVAKSLDLKLNEVDFYEPFMDEPVVIPGKPYSEKELVAFIEDNDRPTLRKMQPHNMYEIWEDALDGEHIIAFAEEGDPDGFEFLEIVKEVAEDNTDNPNLSIVWIDPDDFPLLVPYWEKIFDIDLSSPQIGVVEVDDADSIWFDMDDDDDMPTVDELEDWLEDVLENKIDPDEDEDDDDEDDDDDDDDDDDDDDDDDDDDDDDDDDDDDDNDDDDDDDDDDDDDDDDDDDDDDDDDDDDDDDDDDDDDDDDDDDDDDDDDDDDDDDDDDDDDDDDDDDDDDDDDDDEDDD
;
A
#
# COMPACT_ATOMS: atom_id res chain seq x y z
N MET A 1 -24.61 46.64 -42.57
CA MET A 1 -23.26 46.21 -42.14
C MET A 1 -23.00 46.61 -40.69
N LYS A 2 -23.74 46.06 -39.71
CA LYS A 2 -23.47 46.22 -38.27
C LYS A 2 -24.06 45.06 -37.42
N TRP A 3 -24.36 43.91 -38.03
CA TRP A 3 -24.86 42.73 -37.30
C TRP A 3 -23.87 41.56 -37.32
N ASN A 4 -22.94 41.51 -38.28
CA ASN A 4 -21.94 40.44 -38.36
C ASN A 4 -20.82 40.54 -37.32
N LEU A 5 -20.69 41.67 -36.60
CA LEU A 5 -19.69 41.84 -35.53
C LEU A 5 -20.23 41.46 -34.15
N VAL A 6 -21.55 41.41 -33.97
CA VAL A 6 -22.16 41.01 -32.68
C VAL A 6 -22.21 39.48 -32.56
N PHE A 7 -22.38 38.77 -33.67
CA PHE A 7 -22.30 37.31 -33.69
C PHE A 7 -20.87 36.77 -33.47
N LEU A 8 -19.83 37.51 -33.88
CA LEU A 8 -18.45 37.08 -33.67
C LEU A 8 -17.99 37.24 -32.21
N GLY A 9 -18.53 38.21 -31.47
CA GLY A 9 -18.25 38.38 -30.03
C GLY A 9 -19.00 37.39 -29.13
N LEU A 10 -20.13 36.84 -29.59
CA LEU A 10 -20.90 35.82 -28.87
C LEU A 10 -20.36 34.40 -29.13
N LEU A 11 -19.70 34.16 -30.26
CA LEU A 11 -19.00 32.90 -30.54
C LEU A 11 -17.65 32.78 -29.84
N LEU A 12 -16.99 33.89 -29.52
CA LEU A 12 -15.71 33.89 -28.78
C LEU A 12 -15.87 33.77 -27.25
N THR A 13 -17.09 33.81 -26.72
CA THR A 13 -17.36 33.63 -25.28
C THR A 13 -17.93 32.26 -24.92
N PHE A 14 -18.25 31.42 -25.92
CA PHE A 14 -18.63 30.00 -25.74
C PHE A 14 -17.54 29.02 -26.18
N GLY A 15 -16.42 29.50 -26.73
CA GLY A 15 -15.33 28.65 -27.26
C GLY A 15 -14.08 28.54 -26.38
N GLN A 16 -14.11 29.01 -25.13
CA GLN A 16 -12.97 28.95 -24.20
C GLN A 16 -13.29 28.26 -22.86
N LEU A 17 -14.16 27.25 -22.87
CA LEU A 17 -14.53 26.50 -21.66
C LEU A 17 -14.21 24.99 -21.70
N SER A 18 -13.44 24.49 -22.66
CA SER A 18 -13.11 23.06 -22.73
C SER A 18 -11.64 22.71 -22.98
N TRP A 19 -10.71 23.66 -22.94
CA TRP A 19 -9.28 23.34 -23.00
C TRP A 19 -8.72 22.77 -21.69
N GLY A 20 -9.53 22.69 -20.64
CA GLY A 20 -9.19 22.02 -19.39
C GLY A 20 -9.58 20.53 -19.32
N GLN A 21 -10.18 19.95 -20.37
CA GLN A 21 -10.68 18.56 -20.31
C GLN A 21 -9.64 17.50 -20.73
N LYS A 22 -8.71 17.82 -21.64
CA LYS A 22 -7.76 16.82 -22.21
C LYS A 22 -6.57 16.43 -21.31
N GLY A 23 -6.66 16.65 -20.00
CA GLY A 23 -5.58 16.32 -19.06
C GLY A 23 -6.06 15.71 -17.75
N MET A 24 -7.36 15.40 -17.64
CA MET A 24 -7.98 14.85 -16.43
C MET A 24 -9.14 13.91 -16.82
N ASP A 25 -9.01 13.22 -17.96
CA ASP A 25 -9.93 12.15 -18.33
C ASP A 25 -9.56 10.94 -17.44
N ILE A 26 -10.34 10.72 -16.38
CA ILE A 26 -10.18 9.57 -15.48
C ILE A 26 -10.51 8.31 -16.31
N PRO A 27 -9.66 7.27 -16.30
CA PRO A 27 -9.96 6.02 -16.99
C PRO A 27 -11.33 5.46 -16.55
N GLU A 28 -12.26 5.33 -17.50
CA GLU A 28 -13.50 4.60 -17.30
C GLU A 28 -13.29 3.15 -17.74
N TYR A 29 -13.86 2.19 -17.00
CA TYR A 29 -13.80 0.78 -17.41
C TYR A 29 -14.38 0.61 -18.82
N ASP A 30 -13.57 0.09 -19.75
CA ASP A 30 -13.91 0.05 -21.17
C ASP A 30 -14.71 -1.21 -21.57
N GLY A 31 -15.02 -2.09 -20.61
CA GLY A 31 -15.81 -3.30 -20.83
C GLY A 31 -15.04 -4.45 -21.48
N LYS A 32 -13.73 -4.35 -21.67
CA LYS A 32 -12.91 -5.47 -22.13
C LYS A 32 -12.55 -6.37 -20.95
N ASP A 33 -12.48 -7.66 -21.25
CA ASP A 33 -12.07 -8.74 -20.34
C ASP A 33 -10.56 -8.94 -20.48
N ARG A 34 -9.81 -8.56 -19.44
CA ARG A 34 -8.34 -8.64 -19.38
C ARG A 34 -7.86 -9.67 -18.37
N VAL A 35 -8.66 -9.98 -17.36
CA VAL A 35 -8.29 -10.87 -16.27
C VAL A 35 -8.37 -12.34 -16.73
N HIS A 36 -7.29 -13.10 -16.51
CA HIS A 36 -7.22 -14.48 -16.98
C HIS A 36 -7.83 -15.46 -15.97
N ASP A 37 -8.84 -16.24 -16.38
CA ASP A 37 -9.25 -17.44 -15.65
C ASP A 37 -8.16 -18.53 -15.76
N LEU A 38 -7.31 -18.64 -14.73
CA LEU A 38 -6.20 -19.57 -14.68
C LEU A 38 -6.67 -20.97 -14.29
N ASN A 39 -6.13 -21.97 -14.99
CA ASN A 39 -6.44 -23.36 -14.71
C ASN A 39 -5.30 -24.28 -15.16
N ALA A 40 -5.45 -25.58 -14.89
CA ALA A 40 -4.44 -26.58 -15.20
C ALA A 40 -4.02 -26.64 -16.69
N LYS A 41 -4.80 -26.08 -17.62
CA LYS A 41 -4.50 -26.10 -19.06
C LYS A 41 -3.70 -24.89 -19.52
N ASN A 42 -3.92 -23.71 -18.94
CA ASN A 42 -3.40 -22.44 -19.46
C ASN A 42 -2.36 -21.77 -18.55
N TYR A 43 -2.31 -22.05 -17.23
CA TYR A 43 -1.54 -21.24 -16.27
C TYR A 43 -0.09 -21.02 -16.72
N LYS A 44 0.62 -22.10 -17.10
CA LYS A 44 2.01 -22.02 -17.58
C LYS A 44 2.21 -21.13 -18.82
N SER A 45 1.22 -21.14 -19.71
CA SER A 45 1.30 -20.37 -20.96
C SER A 45 0.83 -18.93 -20.80
N VAL A 46 0.04 -18.64 -19.77
CA VAL A 46 -0.40 -17.28 -19.43
C VAL A 46 0.71 -16.59 -18.65
N MET A 47 1.16 -17.18 -17.54
CA MET A 47 2.23 -16.61 -16.69
C MET A 47 3.50 -16.30 -17.48
N LYS A 48 3.86 -17.13 -18.46
CA LYS A 48 5.06 -16.92 -19.28
C LYS A 48 4.95 -15.81 -20.35
N LYS A 49 3.82 -15.09 -20.41
CA LYS A 49 3.64 -13.95 -21.33
C LYS A 49 3.93 -12.62 -20.67
N TYR A 50 3.88 -12.58 -19.35
CA TYR A 50 3.95 -11.39 -18.54
C TYR A 50 5.26 -11.43 -17.75
N ASP A 51 5.87 -10.27 -17.60
CA ASP A 51 7.05 -10.09 -16.75
C ASP A 51 6.63 -10.12 -15.28
N VAL A 52 5.45 -9.53 -14.98
CA VAL A 52 4.78 -9.61 -13.68
C VAL A 52 3.41 -10.27 -13.82
N MET A 53 3.14 -11.32 -13.04
CA MET A 53 1.84 -11.97 -12.99
C MET A 53 1.21 -11.84 -11.61
N VAL A 54 0.11 -11.09 -11.53
CA VAL A 54 -0.75 -10.96 -10.35
C VAL A 54 -1.80 -12.07 -10.37
N VAL A 55 -1.92 -12.83 -9.29
CA VAL A 55 -2.85 -13.95 -9.17
C VAL A 55 -3.70 -13.77 -7.92
N TYR A 56 -4.99 -13.48 -8.10
CA TYR A 56 -5.96 -13.51 -7.01
C TYR A 56 -6.42 -14.96 -6.79
N TYR A 57 -6.01 -15.55 -5.67
CA TYR A 57 -6.32 -16.92 -5.29
C TYR A 57 -7.61 -16.97 -4.47
N HIS A 58 -8.73 -16.78 -5.15
CA HIS A 58 -10.02 -16.53 -4.51
C HIS A 58 -10.70 -17.78 -3.94
N GLU A 59 -11.54 -17.58 -2.93
CA GLU A 59 -12.46 -18.60 -2.44
C GLU A 59 -13.41 -19.11 -3.52
N HIS A 60 -13.84 -20.37 -3.41
CA HIS A 60 -14.79 -20.94 -4.36
C HIS A 60 -16.17 -20.29 -4.28
N VAL A 61 -16.53 -19.53 -5.31
CA VAL A 61 -17.82 -18.84 -5.41
C VAL A 61 -18.97 -19.84 -5.56
N GLY A 62 -19.73 -20.01 -4.48
CA GLY A 62 -20.89 -20.89 -4.44
C GLY A 62 -22.13 -20.35 -5.17
N SER A 63 -23.29 -20.94 -4.88
CA SER A 63 -24.58 -20.49 -5.45
C SER A 63 -25.20 -19.30 -4.71
N SER A 64 -24.50 -18.73 -3.72
CA SER A 64 -24.99 -17.58 -2.96
C SER A 64 -24.97 -16.34 -3.84
N LYS A 65 -26.11 -15.64 -3.95
CA LYS A 65 -26.19 -14.38 -4.72
C LYS A 65 -25.32 -13.28 -4.12
N VAL A 66 -25.09 -13.31 -2.81
CA VAL A 66 -24.24 -12.31 -2.13
C VAL A 66 -22.78 -12.57 -2.49
N ALA A 67 -22.30 -13.81 -2.32
CA ALA A 67 -20.93 -14.18 -2.70
C ALA A 67 -20.64 -13.94 -4.20
N GLN A 68 -21.62 -14.22 -5.08
CA GLN A 68 -21.48 -13.92 -6.51
C GLN A 68 -21.34 -12.43 -6.80
N LYS A 69 -22.05 -11.58 -6.06
CA LYS A 69 -21.94 -10.12 -6.22
C LYS A 69 -20.64 -9.58 -5.65
N GLN A 70 -20.20 -10.13 -4.51
CA GLN A 70 -18.94 -9.78 -3.88
C GLN A 70 -17.78 -10.08 -4.85
N PHE A 71 -17.71 -11.31 -5.37
CA PHE A 71 -16.72 -11.68 -6.36
C PHE A 71 -16.77 -10.84 -7.65
N GLN A 72 -17.95 -10.41 -8.09
CA GLN A 72 -18.08 -9.49 -9.24
C GLN A 72 -17.47 -8.11 -8.98
N ILE A 73 -17.53 -7.60 -7.74
CA ILE A 73 -16.93 -6.32 -7.38
C ILE A 73 -15.40 -6.46 -7.39
N GLU A 74 -14.89 -7.55 -6.82
CA GLU A 74 -13.47 -7.88 -6.78
C GLU A 74 -12.89 -8.08 -8.18
N GLU A 75 -13.55 -8.88 -9.02
CA GLU A 75 -13.18 -9.08 -10.42
C GLU A 75 -13.17 -7.76 -11.21
N LEU A 76 -14.14 -6.86 -10.97
CA LEU A 76 -14.17 -5.55 -11.61
C LEU A 76 -13.04 -4.62 -11.14
N ALA A 77 -12.62 -4.70 -9.87
CA ALA A 77 -11.47 -3.95 -9.38
C ALA A 77 -10.18 -4.43 -10.09
N LEU A 78 -10.01 -5.75 -10.22
CA LEU A 78 -8.90 -6.36 -10.95
C LEU A 78 -8.93 -6.02 -12.45
N GLU A 79 -10.10 -5.98 -13.08
CA GLU A 79 -10.25 -5.55 -14.47
C GLU A 79 -9.85 -4.09 -14.69
N LEU A 80 -10.21 -3.21 -13.74
CA LEU A 80 -9.81 -1.80 -13.78
C LEU A 80 -8.30 -1.65 -13.59
N ALA A 81 -7.70 -2.38 -12.64
CA ALA A 81 -6.26 -2.43 -12.45
C ALA A 81 -5.55 -2.91 -13.73
N ALA A 82 -6.01 -4.02 -14.32
CA ALA A 82 -5.47 -4.55 -15.57
C ALA A 82 -5.59 -3.56 -16.75
N GLN A 83 -6.66 -2.76 -16.79
CA GLN A 83 -6.82 -1.72 -17.80
C GLN A 83 -5.79 -0.59 -17.65
N VAL A 84 -5.52 -0.16 -16.42
CA VAL A 84 -4.56 0.92 -16.15
C VAL A 84 -3.13 0.46 -16.43
N LEU A 85 -2.82 -0.81 -16.14
CA LEU A 85 -1.48 -1.39 -16.29
C LEU A 85 -1.18 -1.87 -17.73
N GLU A 86 -2.19 -2.00 -18.61
CA GLU A 86 -2.02 -2.46 -20.00
C GLU A 86 -1.08 -1.57 -20.83
N ASP A 87 -1.03 -0.26 -20.52
CA ASP A 87 -0.22 0.73 -21.22
C ASP A 87 1.08 1.10 -20.47
N LEU A 88 1.47 0.31 -19.45
CA LEU A 88 2.74 0.52 -18.77
C LEU A 88 3.90 0.14 -19.71
N ASP A 89 4.77 1.11 -20.04
CA ASP A 89 5.84 0.92 -21.04
C ASP A 89 6.99 0.02 -20.54
N ASP A 90 7.15 -0.13 -19.22
CA ASP A 90 8.33 -0.75 -18.62
C ASP A 90 8.22 -2.28 -18.49
N GLU A 91 7.06 -2.82 -18.09
CA GLU A 91 6.85 -4.25 -17.79
C GLU A 91 5.48 -4.73 -18.31
N ASP A 92 5.43 -5.94 -18.89
CA ASP A 92 4.16 -6.56 -19.28
C ASP A 92 3.47 -7.18 -18.04
N ILE A 93 2.46 -6.50 -17.47
CA ILE A 93 1.73 -6.98 -16.28
C ILE A 93 0.45 -7.73 -16.66
N GLY A 94 0.27 -8.92 -16.10
CA GLY A 94 -0.95 -9.73 -16.27
C GLY A 94 -1.66 -10.00 -14.95
N ILE A 95 -2.99 -9.96 -14.95
CA ILE A 95 -3.81 -10.30 -13.78
C ILE A 95 -4.62 -11.57 -14.05
N GLY A 96 -4.70 -12.47 -13.08
CA GLY A 96 -5.43 -13.73 -13.22
C GLY A 96 -6.16 -14.16 -11.96
N LEU A 97 -7.19 -14.97 -12.15
CA LEU A 97 -8.01 -15.57 -11.10
C LEU A 97 -7.67 -17.05 -10.99
N LEU A 98 -7.62 -17.56 -9.75
CA LEU A 98 -7.43 -18.97 -9.50
C LEU A 98 -8.35 -19.46 -8.37
N ASP A 99 -9.31 -20.33 -8.69
CA ASP A 99 -10.27 -20.86 -7.71
C ASP A 99 -9.62 -21.94 -6.81
N GLU A 100 -9.72 -21.75 -5.48
CA GLU A 100 -9.17 -22.64 -4.45
C GLU A 100 -9.61 -24.11 -4.58
N LYS A 101 -10.83 -24.34 -5.07
CA LYS A 101 -11.45 -25.66 -5.11
C LYS A 101 -11.31 -26.33 -6.46
N THR A 102 -11.52 -25.62 -7.56
CA THR A 102 -11.43 -26.22 -8.91
C THR A 102 -9.98 -26.34 -9.37
N ASP A 103 -9.11 -25.43 -8.94
CA ASP A 103 -7.74 -25.30 -9.43
C ASP A 103 -6.69 -25.48 -8.33
N LYS A 104 -7.06 -26.12 -7.21
CA LYS A 104 -6.18 -26.58 -6.12
C LYS A 104 -4.86 -27.21 -6.55
N ALA A 105 -4.85 -27.94 -7.67
CA ALA A 105 -3.65 -28.60 -8.19
C ALA A 105 -2.67 -27.64 -8.88
N VAL A 106 -3.15 -26.49 -9.32
CA VAL A 106 -2.35 -25.36 -9.82
C VAL A 106 -1.86 -24.55 -8.63
N ALA A 107 -2.75 -24.17 -7.70
CA ALA A 107 -2.39 -23.44 -6.48
C ALA A 107 -1.22 -24.10 -5.74
N LYS A 108 -1.32 -25.41 -5.48
CA LYS A 108 -0.24 -26.20 -4.86
C LYS A 108 1.10 -26.19 -5.63
N LYS A 109 1.09 -26.00 -6.95
CA LYS A 109 2.32 -25.92 -7.76
C LYS A 109 2.92 -24.53 -7.76
N LEU A 110 2.08 -23.51 -7.60
CA LEU A 110 2.47 -22.11 -7.53
C LEU A 110 2.85 -21.71 -6.11
N GLY A 111 2.52 -22.53 -5.11
CA GLY A 111 2.87 -22.26 -3.72
C GLY A 111 1.78 -21.53 -2.94
N LEU A 112 0.62 -21.25 -3.56
CA LEU A 112 -0.46 -20.48 -2.95
C LEU A 112 -1.07 -21.27 -1.77
N VAL A 113 -1.06 -20.65 -0.60
CA VAL A 113 -1.49 -21.29 0.66
C VAL A 113 -2.82 -20.74 1.11
N GLU A 114 -2.99 -19.42 1.07
CA GLU A 114 -4.10 -18.69 1.66
C GLU A 114 -5.13 -18.28 0.61
N ALA A 115 -6.33 -18.81 0.74
CA ALA A 115 -7.43 -18.40 -0.12
C ALA A 115 -7.87 -17.00 0.27
N ASP A 116 -8.35 -16.24 -0.72
CA ASP A 116 -8.66 -14.81 -0.60
C ASP A 116 -7.45 -13.86 -0.64
N SER A 117 -6.25 -14.37 -0.89
CA SER A 117 -5.03 -13.55 -1.04
C SER A 117 -4.62 -13.30 -2.49
N ILE A 118 -3.86 -12.22 -2.72
CA ILE A 118 -3.22 -11.92 -3.99
C ILE A 118 -1.74 -12.30 -3.93
N TYR A 119 -1.28 -13.00 -4.95
CA TYR A 119 0.13 -13.37 -5.12
C TYR A 119 0.70 -12.73 -6.38
N ILE A 120 1.83 -12.04 -6.26
CA ILE A 120 2.51 -11.35 -7.36
C ILE A 120 3.79 -12.11 -7.69
N PHE A 121 3.85 -12.65 -8.89
CA PHE A 121 5.02 -13.35 -9.42
C PHE A 121 5.83 -12.38 -10.27
N ILE A 122 7.07 -12.11 -9.87
CA ILE A 122 8.01 -11.27 -10.60
C ILE A 122 9.37 -11.98 -10.63
N GLU A 123 9.94 -12.13 -11.82
CA GLU A 123 11.17 -12.90 -12.03
C GLU A 123 11.15 -14.31 -11.38
N ASP A 124 11.96 -14.54 -10.35
CA ASP A 124 12.02 -15.78 -9.55
C ASP A 124 11.35 -15.63 -8.16
N GLU A 125 10.83 -14.44 -7.83
CA GLU A 125 10.21 -14.07 -6.55
C GLU A 125 8.68 -14.16 -6.56
N VAL A 126 8.13 -14.33 -5.36
CA VAL A 126 6.68 -14.37 -5.11
C VAL A 126 6.37 -13.50 -3.91
N ILE A 127 5.67 -12.40 -4.16
CA ILE A 127 5.22 -11.45 -3.14
C ILE A 127 3.77 -11.77 -2.80
N GLU A 128 3.46 -11.86 -1.51
CA GLU A 128 2.09 -11.96 -0.99
C GLU A 128 1.60 -10.54 -0.69
N TYR A 129 0.46 -10.16 -1.26
CA TYR A 129 -0.12 -8.84 -1.09
C TYR A 129 -1.26 -8.92 -0.06
N ASP A 130 -0.99 -8.35 1.10
CA ASP A 130 -1.90 -8.31 2.27
C ASP A 130 -2.44 -6.90 2.52
N GLY A 131 -2.91 -6.28 1.43
CA GLY A 131 -3.54 -4.97 1.41
C GLY A 131 -4.99 -4.99 0.94
N GLU A 132 -5.60 -3.81 0.91
CA GLU A 132 -6.96 -3.60 0.43
C GLU A 132 -7.11 -4.03 -1.03
N LEU A 133 -8.12 -4.86 -1.31
CA LEU A 133 -8.51 -5.23 -2.67
C LEU A 133 -9.26 -4.09 -3.37
N ALA A 134 -8.53 -3.03 -3.68
CA ALA A 134 -8.98 -1.87 -4.44
C ALA A 134 -8.07 -1.61 -5.65
N ALA A 135 -8.65 -1.12 -6.75
CA ALA A 135 -7.91 -1.00 -8.01
C ALA A 135 -6.77 0.02 -7.93
N ASP A 136 -7.01 1.16 -7.28
CA ASP A 136 -6.01 2.21 -7.04
C ASP A 136 -4.89 1.73 -6.12
N THR A 137 -5.23 1.14 -4.97
CA THR A 137 -4.23 0.61 -4.02
C THR A 137 -3.36 -0.47 -4.65
N LEU A 138 -3.97 -1.41 -5.40
CA LEU A 138 -3.23 -2.46 -6.07
C LEU A 138 -2.35 -1.91 -7.22
N VAL A 139 -2.84 -0.94 -7.99
CA VAL A 139 -2.04 -0.30 -9.05
C VAL A 139 -0.85 0.45 -8.47
N GLU A 140 -1.05 1.21 -7.38
CA GLU A 140 0.03 1.89 -6.68
C GLU A 140 1.09 0.90 -6.18
N PHE A 141 0.66 -0.18 -5.52
CA PHE A 141 1.57 -1.23 -5.06
C PHE A 141 2.33 -1.88 -6.23
N LEU A 142 1.67 -2.13 -7.37
CA LEU A 142 2.32 -2.72 -8.54
C LEU A 142 3.30 -1.77 -9.23
N TYR A 143 3.09 -0.46 -9.16
CA TYR A 143 4.12 0.50 -9.57
C TYR A 143 5.36 0.35 -8.71
N ASP A 144 5.18 0.25 -7.39
CA ASP A 144 6.27 0.01 -6.45
C ASP A 144 6.98 -1.34 -6.70
N VAL A 145 6.25 -2.41 -7.03
CA VAL A 145 6.82 -3.70 -7.43
C VAL A 145 7.64 -3.60 -8.72
N CYS A 146 7.18 -2.81 -9.70
CA CYS A 146 7.89 -2.61 -10.97
C CYS A 146 9.03 -1.59 -10.87
N GLU A 147 9.09 -0.80 -9.81
CA GLU A 147 10.27 0.03 -9.54
C GLU A 147 11.47 -0.85 -9.22
N LYS A 148 12.67 -0.32 -9.48
CA LYS A 148 13.90 -1.02 -9.13
C LYS A 148 14.02 -1.14 -7.62
N GLU A 149 14.43 -2.31 -7.16
CA GLU A 149 14.72 -2.67 -5.78
C GLU A 149 15.81 -1.75 -5.18
N PHE A 150 16.62 -1.13 -6.05
CA PHE A 150 17.75 -0.29 -5.72
C PHE A 150 17.58 1.18 -6.13
N ILE A 151 17.50 2.08 -5.13
CA ILE A 151 17.33 3.52 -5.36
C ILE A 151 18.67 4.28 -5.13
N PRO A 152 19.23 4.96 -6.16
CA PRO A 152 20.39 5.82 -5.99
C PRO A 152 20.10 6.96 -5.00
N CYS A 153 20.77 6.96 -3.85
CA CYS A 153 20.42 7.90 -2.78
C CYS A 153 20.74 9.36 -3.14
N ALA A 154 19.74 10.22 -3.00
CA ALA A 154 19.90 11.67 -2.87
C ALA A 154 19.19 12.14 -1.59
N TYR A 155 19.90 12.90 -0.75
CA TYR A 155 19.49 13.28 0.63
C TYR A 155 18.04 13.77 0.76
N MET A 156 17.52 14.53 -0.22
CA MET A 156 16.17 15.10 -0.15
C MET A 156 15.05 14.06 -0.27
N PHE A 157 15.32 12.85 -0.77
CA PHE A 157 14.31 11.82 -0.97
C PHE A 157 14.00 11.04 0.31
N LEU A 158 14.93 10.96 1.27
CA LEU A 158 14.75 10.14 2.48
C LEU A 158 13.61 10.62 3.39
N PHE A 159 13.30 11.92 3.40
CA PHE A 159 12.19 12.47 4.18
C PHE A 159 10.82 11.88 3.77
N SER A 160 10.67 11.45 2.52
CA SER A 160 9.45 10.83 2.00
C SER A 160 9.28 9.37 2.45
N PHE A 161 10.28 8.77 3.09
CA PHE A 161 10.28 7.36 3.51
C PHE A 161 10.36 7.20 5.02
N THR A 162 10.11 8.27 5.79
CA THR A 162 10.21 8.26 7.26
C THR A 162 9.21 7.32 7.93
N PHE A 163 8.14 6.95 7.25
CA PHE A 163 7.15 5.98 7.72
C PHE A 163 7.48 4.52 7.31
N LEU A 164 8.53 4.30 6.52
CA LEU A 164 8.99 2.97 6.09
C LEU A 164 10.32 2.60 6.76
N ILE A 165 10.54 1.31 6.91
CA ILE A 165 11.88 0.79 7.16
C ILE A 165 12.73 1.06 5.92
N TYR A 166 13.92 1.62 6.12
CA TYR A 166 14.87 1.72 5.02
C TYR A 166 16.32 1.49 5.43
N PHE A 167 17.09 0.96 4.48
CA PHE A 167 18.51 0.70 4.64
C PHE A 167 19.33 1.66 3.78
N LEU A 168 20.48 2.08 4.29
CA LEU A 168 21.34 3.03 3.61
C LEU A 168 22.80 2.55 3.65
N HIS A 169 23.35 2.22 2.48
CA HIS A 169 24.73 1.75 2.36
C HIS A 169 25.66 2.71 1.62
N PHE A 170 26.89 2.89 2.13
CA PHE A 170 27.96 3.59 1.40
C PHE A 170 29.03 2.63 0.85
N PHE A 171 28.95 2.32 -0.44
CA PHE A 171 29.89 1.43 -1.11
C PHE A 171 31.24 2.09 -1.45
N SER A 172 32.32 1.33 -1.28
CA SER A 172 33.59 1.64 -1.97
C SER A 172 33.45 1.41 -3.48
N PRO A 173 34.12 2.21 -4.34
CA PRO A 173 34.18 1.98 -5.79
C PRO A 173 34.72 0.61 -6.23
N THR A 174 35.28 -0.17 -5.30
CA THR A 174 35.85 -1.51 -5.53
C THR A 174 35.09 -2.64 -4.83
N SER A 175 33.96 -2.36 -4.17
CA SER A 175 33.21 -3.32 -3.31
C SER A 175 32.21 -4.21 -4.06
N SER A 176 32.44 -4.51 -5.33
CA SER A 176 31.50 -5.27 -6.20
C SER A 176 30.84 -6.52 -5.57
N PRO A 177 31.53 -7.41 -4.81
CA PRO A 177 30.84 -8.57 -4.25
C PRO A 177 29.87 -8.22 -3.11
N TYR A 178 30.12 -7.18 -2.33
CA TYR A 178 29.21 -6.77 -1.24
C TYR A 178 28.01 -5.96 -1.75
N TYR A 179 28.15 -5.38 -2.94
CA TYR A 179 27.04 -4.74 -3.64
C TYR A 179 26.01 -5.78 -4.04
N GLN A 180 26.44 -6.90 -4.64
CA GLN A 180 25.54 -7.98 -5.03
C GLN A 180 24.78 -8.54 -3.82
N GLU A 181 25.48 -8.85 -2.73
CA GLU A 181 24.85 -9.41 -1.51
C GLU A 181 23.83 -8.45 -0.86
N TYR A 182 23.94 -7.13 -1.11
CA TYR A 182 22.98 -6.13 -0.65
C TYR A 182 21.79 -5.99 -1.61
N GLU A 183 22.03 -6.15 -2.91
CA GLU A 183 21.01 -6.18 -3.96
C GLU A 183 20.15 -7.45 -3.82
N ASP A 184 20.79 -8.62 -3.69
CA ASP A 184 20.12 -9.90 -3.45
C ASP A 184 19.26 -9.85 -2.16
N ALA A 185 19.73 -9.17 -1.11
CA ALA A 185 18.93 -8.96 0.10
C ALA A 185 17.79 -7.94 -0.08
N ALA A 186 17.90 -6.99 -1.00
CA ALA A 186 16.85 -6.03 -1.30
C ALA A 186 15.69 -6.68 -2.05
N GLU A 187 16.01 -7.59 -2.98
CA GLU A 187 15.03 -8.37 -3.75
C GLU A 187 14.08 -9.16 -2.83
N GLU A 188 14.59 -9.74 -1.73
CA GLU A 188 13.81 -10.53 -0.76
C GLU A 188 12.75 -9.72 0.02
N PHE A 189 12.90 -8.39 0.14
CA PHE A 189 11.96 -7.53 0.89
C PHE A 189 11.30 -6.46 0.01
N HIS A 190 11.51 -6.51 -1.30
CA HIS A 190 10.89 -5.59 -2.24
C HIS A 190 9.38 -5.92 -2.38
N PRO A 191 8.48 -4.94 -2.39
CA PRO A 191 8.70 -3.49 -2.30
C PRO A 191 8.54 -2.90 -0.89
N HIS A 192 8.29 -3.73 0.12
CA HIS A 192 7.90 -3.33 1.48
C HIS A 192 9.02 -2.57 2.22
N ILE A 193 10.28 -2.97 2.05
CA ILE A 193 11.44 -2.33 2.67
C ILE A 193 12.30 -1.66 1.60
N LYS A 194 12.64 -0.38 1.80
CA LYS A 194 13.41 0.37 0.80
C LYS A 194 14.91 0.29 1.03
N PHE A 195 15.65 -0.13 0.00
CA PHE A 195 17.10 -0.21 0.03
C PHE A 195 17.74 0.94 -0.77
N PHE A 196 18.47 1.80 -0.07
CA PHE A 196 19.23 2.90 -0.66
C PHE A 196 20.72 2.61 -0.63
N ALA A 197 21.44 3.03 -1.67
CA ALA A 197 22.89 3.13 -1.55
C ALA A 197 23.48 4.32 -2.28
N THR A 198 24.71 4.66 -1.88
CA THR A 198 25.50 5.72 -2.49
C THR A 198 26.93 5.27 -2.74
N PHE A 199 27.52 5.78 -3.83
CA PHE A 199 28.95 5.67 -4.14
C PHE A 199 29.66 7.01 -3.98
N SER A 200 28.92 8.06 -3.59
CA SER A 200 29.42 9.43 -3.53
C SER A 200 29.88 9.77 -2.11
N PRO A 201 31.19 10.02 -1.88
CA PRO A 201 31.68 10.45 -0.58
C PRO A 201 31.04 11.76 -0.10
N LYS A 202 30.52 12.58 -1.03
CA LYS A 202 29.82 13.81 -0.69
C LYS A 202 28.44 13.54 -0.09
N VAL A 203 27.71 12.56 -0.65
CA VAL A 203 26.38 12.15 -0.17
C VAL A 203 26.52 11.38 1.14
N ALA A 204 27.48 10.45 1.22
CA ALA A 204 27.80 9.75 2.47
C ALA A 204 28.11 10.74 3.61
N LYS A 205 28.92 11.78 3.33
CA LYS A 205 29.23 12.82 4.32
C LYS A 205 28.01 13.64 4.75
N SER A 206 27.02 13.88 3.89
CA SER A 206 25.81 14.59 4.31
C SER A 206 24.89 13.74 5.17
N LEU A 207 24.98 12.42 5.05
CA LEU A 207 24.19 11.41 5.77
C LEU A 207 24.96 10.81 6.95
N ASP A 208 26.13 11.36 7.29
CA ASP A 208 27.10 10.84 8.27
C ASP A 208 27.51 9.34 8.11
N LEU A 209 27.29 8.76 6.92
CA LEU A 209 27.64 7.38 6.61
C LEU A 209 29.15 7.16 6.53
N LYS A 210 29.64 6.07 7.14
CA LYS A 210 31.02 5.62 6.93
C LYS A 210 31.11 4.57 5.82
N LEU A 211 32.33 4.39 5.30
CA LEU A 211 32.58 3.47 4.20
C LEU A 211 32.24 2.02 4.57
N ASN A 212 31.51 1.35 3.68
CA ASN A 212 30.98 -0.02 3.82
C ASN A 212 30.10 -0.21 5.08
N GLU A 213 29.46 0.85 5.58
CA GLU A 213 28.47 0.84 6.66
C GLU A 213 27.07 0.69 6.05
N VAL A 214 26.26 -0.22 6.59
CA VAL A 214 24.81 -0.24 6.37
C VAL A 214 24.19 0.35 7.63
N ASP A 215 23.42 1.40 7.44
CA ASP A 215 22.57 2.00 8.47
C ASP A 215 21.13 1.51 8.24
N PHE A 216 20.50 1.03 9.30
CA PHE A 216 19.08 0.69 9.36
C PHE A 216 18.34 1.86 9.99
N TYR A 217 17.28 2.32 9.33
CA TYR A 217 16.36 3.31 9.84
C TYR A 217 15.02 2.63 10.08
N GLU A 218 14.65 2.56 11.36
CA GLU A 218 13.30 2.24 11.79
C GLU A 218 12.37 3.44 11.48
N PRO A 219 11.11 3.21 11.10
CA PRO A 219 10.12 4.26 10.94
C PRO A 219 10.08 5.22 12.13
N PHE A 220 10.00 6.51 11.82
CA PHE A 220 9.87 7.60 12.78
C PHE A 220 11.05 7.80 13.73
N MET A 221 12.17 7.08 13.55
CA MET A 221 13.38 7.26 14.35
C MET A 221 14.38 8.22 13.68
N ASP A 222 14.92 9.17 14.46
CA ASP A 222 15.89 10.16 13.98
C ASP A 222 17.30 9.56 13.83
N GLU A 223 17.70 8.64 14.71
CA GLU A 223 19.02 8.00 14.71
C GLU A 223 18.97 6.57 14.12
N PRO A 224 19.86 6.22 13.18
CA PRO A 224 19.91 4.86 12.64
C PRO A 224 20.63 3.87 13.57
N VAL A 225 20.29 2.59 13.41
CA VAL A 225 21.06 1.48 13.95
C VAL A 225 22.10 1.03 12.92
N VAL A 226 23.38 1.08 13.27
CA VAL A 226 24.45 0.57 12.41
C VAL A 226 24.52 -0.95 12.53
N ILE A 227 24.30 -1.67 11.43
CA ILE A 227 24.34 -3.14 11.43
C ILE A 227 25.76 -3.60 11.82
N PRO A 228 25.91 -4.47 12.84
CA PRO A 228 27.21 -4.96 13.27
C PRO A 228 27.80 -5.97 12.28
N GLY A 229 29.13 -6.17 12.31
CA GLY A 229 29.73 -7.36 11.69
C GLY A 229 30.23 -7.27 10.24
N LYS A 230 30.55 -6.07 9.73
CA LYS A 230 31.10 -5.87 8.37
C LYS A 230 32.24 -6.83 7.96
N PRO A 231 32.31 -7.25 6.67
CA PRO A 231 31.32 -7.01 5.61
C PRO A 231 30.09 -7.91 5.76
N TYR A 232 28.97 -7.50 5.18
CA TYR A 232 27.69 -8.19 5.28
C TYR A 232 27.50 -9.16 4.11
N SER A 233 26.98 -10.35 4.40
CA SER A 233 26.38 -11.26 3.41
C SER A 233 24.86 -11.04 3.34
N GLU A 234 24.23 -11.47 2.25
CA GLU A 234 22.78 -11.46 2.04
C GLU A 234 22.06 -12.03 3.28
N LYS A 235 22.50 -13.20 3.75
CA LYS A 235 21.94 -13.89 4.93
C LYS A 235 22.06 -13.12 6.24
N GLU A 236 23.12 -12.33 6.40
CA GLU A 236 23.28 -11.52 7.61
C GLU A 236 22.38 -10.28 7.57
N LEU A 237 22.08 -9.75 6.38
CA LEU A 237 21.13 -8.66 6.19
C LEU A 237 19.69 -9.15 6.38
N VAL A 238 19.32 -10.24 5.71
CA VAL A 238 18.00 -10.88 5.85
C VAL A 238 17.71 -11.21 7.31
N ALA A 239 18.63 -11.90 8.01
CA ALA A 239 18.41 -12.22 9.42
C ALA A 239 18.32 -10.98 10.32
N PHE A 240 19.03 -9.90 9.99
CA PHE A 240 18.89 -8.65 10.74
C PHE A 240 17.52 -8.01 10.50
N ILE A 241 17.02 -8.04 9.27
CA ILE A 241 15.70 -7.50 8.93
C ILE A 241 14.60 -8.30 9.62
N GLU A 242 14.62 -9.63 9.51
CA GLU A 242 13.66 -10.52 10.18
C GLU A 242 13.68 -10.35 11.72
N ASP A 243 14.82 -10.00 12.32
CA ASP A 243 14.92 -9.75 13.77
C ASP A 243 14.42 -8.33 14.16
N ASN A 244 14.16 -7.44 13.19
CA ASN A 244 13.79 -6.03 13.39
C ASN A 244 12.66 -5.58 12.44
N ASP A 245 11.81 -6.49 11.99
CA ASP A 245 10.73 -6.26 11.01
C ASP A 245 9.47 -5.64 11.63
N ARG A 246 9.41 -5.57 12.96
CA ARG A 246 8.36 -4.89 13.73
C ARG A 246 8.87 -3.58 14.36
N PRO A 247 8.60 -2.43 13.73
CA PRO A 247 8.85 -1.13 14.33
C PRO A 247 8.01 -0.85 15.58
N THR A 248 8.52 0.04 16.42
CA THR A 248 7.87 0.58 17.62
C THR A 248 6.65 1.43 17.27
N LEU A 249 6.73 2.20 16.18
CA LEU A 249 5.62 2.94 15.60
C LEU A 249 5.48 2.59 14.12
N ARG A 250 4.32 2.09 13.72
CA ARG A 250 4.03 1.61 12.35
C ARG A 250 2.84 2.36 11.80
N LYS A 251 2.95 2.90 10.57
CA LYS A 251 1.80 3.49 9.90
C LYS A 251 1.01 2.40 9.16
N MET A 252 -0.26 2.27 9.48
CA MET A 252 -1.19 1.48 8.67
C MET A 252 -1.56 2.24 7.41
N GLN A 253 -1.44 1.57 6.26
CA GLN A 253 -1.80 2.10 4.95
C GLN A 253 -2.67 1.08 4.21
N PRO A 254 -3.44 1.49 3.20
CA PRO A 254 -4.30 0.57 2.47
C PRO A 254 -3.56 -0.65 1.91
N HIS A 255 -2.32 -0.50 1.46
CA HIS A 255 -1.55 -1.59 0.85
C HIS A 255 -0.94 -2.61 1.83
N ASN A 256 -0.92 -2.34 3.14
CA ASN A 256 -0.34 -3.22 4.16
C ASN A 256 -1.28 -3.46 5.37
N MET A 257 -2.56 -3.10 5.24
CA MET A 257 -3.47 -3.09 6.37
C MET A 257 -3.70 -4.46 7.01
N TYR A 258 -3.73 -5.54 6.22
CA TYR A 258 -3.94 -6.89 6.76
C TYR A 258 -2.64 -7.45 7.33
N GLU A 259 -1.49 -7.19 6.69
CA GLU A 259 -0.16 -7.50 7.23
C GLU A 259 0.01 -6.95 8.65
N ILE A 260 -0.30 -5.65 8.84
CA ILE A 260 -0.20 -5.01 10.16
C ILE A 260 -1.24 -5.56 11.13
N TRP A 261 -2.48 -5.78 10.69
CA TRP A 261 -3.57 -6.22 11.57
C TRP A 261 -3.38 -7.66 12.08
N GLU A 262 -2.87 -8.56 11.24
CA GLU A 262 -2.60 -9.95 11.63
C GLU A 262 -1.38 -10.07 12.55
N ASP A 263 -0.50 -9.08 12.50
CA ASP A 263 0.72 -9.02 13.29
C ASP A 263 0.51 -8.36 14.66
N ALA A 264 -0.46 -8.85 15.44
CA ALA A 264 -0.77 -8.38 16.80
C ALA A 264 0.22 -8.92 17.85
N LEU A 265 0.51 -8.12 18.89
CA LEU A 265 1.33 -8.55 20.02
C LEU A 265 0.43 -9.17 21.09
N ASP A 266 0.65 -10.45 21.39
CA ASP A 266 -0.14 -11.21 22.36
C ASP A 266 -1.67 -11.19 22.14
N GLY A 267 -2.12 -10.90 20.91
CA GLY A 267 -3.54 -10.82 20.54
C GLY A 267 -4.12 -9.39 20.52
N GLU A 268 -3.29 -8.39 20.81
CA GLU A 268 -3.73 -7.00 20.94
C GLU A 268 -2.93 -6.05 20.03
N HIS A 269 -3.57 -4.93 19.69
CA HIS A 269 -2.92 -3.78 19.07
C HIS A 269 -3.09 -2.55 19.94
N ILE A 270 -1.99 -1.80 20.13
CA ILE A 270 -2.07 -0.41 20.59
C ILE A 270 -2.27 0.44 19.33
N ILE A 271 -3.44 1.09 19.22
CA ILE A 271 -3.83 1.87 18.03
C ILE A 271 -3.88 3.34 18.38
N ALA A 272 -3.21 4.17 17.57
CA ALA A 272 -3.27 5.62 17.63
C ALA A 272 -3.98 6.16 16.37
N PHE A 273 -5.16 6.76 16.51
CA PHE A 273 -5.81 7.50 15.44
C PHE A 273 -5.39 8.96 15.46
N ALA A 274 -4.82 9.46 14.35
CA ALA A 274 -4.43 10.85 14.22
C ALA A 274 -4.39 11.27 12.74
N GLU A 275 -5.13 12.33 12.38
CA GLU A 275 -5.09 12.92 11.04
C GLU A 275 -3.83 13.81 10.90
N GLU A 276 -2.90 13.46 10.02
CA GLU A 276 -1.66 14.25 9.84
C GLU A 276 -1.94 15.68 9.34
N GLY A 277 -3.04 15.83 8.59
CA GLY A 277 -3.50 17.10 8.03
C GLY A 277 -4.15 18.05 9.04
N ASP A 278 -4.60 17.54 10.18
CA ASP A 278 -5.26 18.31 11.22
C ASP A 278 -4.23 18.83 12.27
N PRO A 279 -4.35 20.08 12.77
CA PRO A 279 -3.40 20.62 13.75
C PRO A 279 -3.32 19.81 15.05
N ASP A 280 -4.44 19.28 15.53
CA ASP A 280 -4.50 18.51 16.77
C ASP A 280 -3.96 17.10 16.48
N GLY A 281 -4.36 16.48 15.36
CA GLY A 281 -3.77 15.22 14.90
C GLY A 281 -2.24 15.28 14.75
N PHE A 282 -1.71 16.36 14.17
CA PHE A 282 -0.26 16.58 14.06
C PHE A 282 0.43 16.73 15.42
N GLU A 283 -0.13 17.53 16.34
CA GLU A 283 0.46 17.72 17.67
C GLU A 283 0.49 16.40 18.46
N PHE A 284 -0.61 15.64 18.41
CA PHE A 284 -0.69 14.32 19.05
C PHE A 284 0.30 13.33 18.44
N LEU A 285 0.41 13.29 17.11
CA LEU A 285 1.35 12.39 16.43
C LEU A 285 2.81 12.67 16.82
N GLU A 286 3.21 13.92 17.03
CA GLU A 286 4.57 14.24 17.51
C GLU A 286 4.81 13.72 18.93
N ILE A 287 3.80 13.71 19.80
CA ILE A 287 3.87 13.09 21.13
C ILE A 287 4.05 11.58 21.01
N VAL A 288 3.25 10.92 20.16
CA VAL A 288 3.35 9.47 19.93
C VAL A 288 4.72 9.08 19.36
N LYS A 289 5.30 9.89 18.47
CA LYS A 289 6.65 9.68 17.96
C LYS A 289 7.71 9.81 19.05
N GLU A 290 7.62 10.83 19.92
CA GLU A 290 8.56 11.00 21.03
C GLU A 290 8.48 9.81 22.01
N VAL A 291 7.26 9.35 22.33
CA VAL A 291 7.04 8.14 23.14
C VAL A 291 7.64 6.89 22.47
N ALA A 292 7.44 6.71 21.16
CA ALA A 292 8.02 5.59 20.43
C ALA A 292 9.55 5.65 20.41
N GLU A 293 10.14 6.83 20.24
CA GLU A 293 11.59 7.02 20.26
C GLU A 293 12.19 6.70 21.64
N ASP A 294 11.57 7.18 22.72
CA ASP A 294 12.03 6.91 24.09
C ASP A 294 11.91 5.43 24.49
N ASN A 295 11.05 4.68 23.82
CA ASN A 295 10.75 3.27 24.10
C ASN A 295 11.15 2.28 22.98
N THR A 296 11.93 2.71 21.99
CA THR A 296 12.32 1.89 20.82
C THR A 296 13.05 0.58 21.16
N ASP A 297 13.74 0.52 22.32
CA ASP A 297 14.42 -0.68 22.80
C ASP A 297 13.46 -1.73 23.44
N ASN A 298 12.16 -1.44 23.54
CA ASN A 298 11.16 -2.33 24.14
C ASN A 298 10.49 -3.23 23.09
N PRO A 299 10.83 -4.53 23.01
CA PRO A 299 10.30 -5.42 21.97
C PRO A 299 8.82 -5.78 22.15
N ASN A 300 8.22 -5.41 23.28
CA ASN A 300 6.80 -5.65 23.56
C ASN A 300 5.93 -4.42 23.26
N LEU A 301 6.52 -3.31 22.79
CA LEU A 301 5.78 -2.12 22.39
C LEU A 301 5.75 -2.03 20.86
N SER A 302 4.55 -2.00 20.30
CA SER A 302 4.33 -1.65 18.90
C SER A 302 3.00 -0.90 18.79
N ILE A 303 3.07 0.35 18.35
CA ILE A 303 1.94 1.25 18.17
C ILE A 303 1.61 1.31 16.69
N VAL A 304 0.34 1.07 16.36
CA VAL A 304 -0.20 1.20 15.02
C VAL A 304 -0.82 2.59 14.88
N TRP A 305 -0.17 3.48 14.13
CA TRP A 305 -0.77 4.75 13.74
C TRP A 305 -1.68 4.55 12.53
N ILE A 306 -2.92 4.98 12.67
CA ILE A 306 -3.92 5.03 11.59
C ILE A 306 -4.28 6.48 11.34
N ASP A 307 -4.09 6.95 10.12
CA ASP A 307 -4.65 8.21 9.67
C ASP A 307 -6.08 7.95 9.14
N PRO A 308 -7.15 8.48 9.77
CA PRO A 308 -8.52 8.26 9.32
C PRO A 308 -8.78 8.65 7.85
N ASP A 309 -8.03 9.62 7.31
CA ASP A 309 -8.17 10.08 5.91
C ASP A 309 -7.72 9.01 4.90
N ASP A 310 -6.83 8.10 5.30
CA ASP A 310 -6.38 6.98 4.45
C ASP A 310 -7.47 5.88 4.34
N PHE A 311 -8.45 5.85 5.25
CA PHE A 311 -9.48 4.81 5.32
C PHE A 311 -10.92 5.36 5.47
N PRO A 312 -11.40 6.20 4.55
CA PRO A 312 -12.67 6.92 4.70
C PRO A 312 -13.90 5.99 4.79
N LEU A 313 -13.79 4.74 4.28
CA LEU A 313 -14.86 3.75 4.35
C LEU A 313 -14.94 3.05 5.73
N LEU A 314 -13.83 3.04 6.49
CA LEU A 314 -13.75 2.40 7.79
C LEU A 314 -14.02 3.35 8.97
N VAL A 315 -13.86 4.66 8.78
CA VAL A 315 -14.15 5.67 9.83
C VAL A 315 -15.52 5.46 10.50
N PRO A 316 -16.66 5.36 9.79
CA PRO A 316 -17.96 5.16 10.45
C PRO A 316 -18.10 3.78 11.13
N TYR A 317 -17.29 2.81 10.71
CA TYR A 317 -17.25 1.49 11.32
C TYR A 317 -16.48 1.56 12.65
N TRP A 318 -15.29 2.15 12.66
CA TRP A 318 -14.45 2.34 13.85
C TRP A 318 -15.13 3.19 14.92
N GLU A 319 -15.69 4.35 14.56
CA GLU A 319 -16.45 5.18 15.52
C GLU A 319 -17.59 4.39 16.19
N LYS A 320 -18.23 3.48 15.45
CA LYS A 320 -19.34 2.69 15.96
C LYS A 320 -18.90 1.52 16.82
N ILE A 321 -17.86 0.79 16.40
CA ILE A 321 -17.43 -0.43 17.09
C ILE A 321 -16.63 -0.10 18.35
N PHE A 322 -15.83 0.96 18.31
CA PHE A 322 -14.99 1.40 19.43
C PHE A 322 -15.65 2.47 20.30
N ASP A 323 -16.81 3.01 19.90
CA ASP A 323 -17.53 4.10 20.59
C ASP A 323 -16.65 5.36 20.83
N ILE A 324 -15.82 5.69 19.83
CA ILE A 324 -14.91 6.85 19.82
C ILE A 324 -15.34 7.90 18.78
N ASP A 325 -14.83 9.12 18.93
CA ASP A 325 -14.98 10.21 17.96
C ASP A 325 -13.66 10.41 17.20
N LEU A 326 -13.63 10.02 15.91
CA LEU A 326 -12.44 10.14 15.06
C LEU A 326 -12.24 11.54 14.49
N SER A 327 -13.09 12.51 14.86
CA SER A 327 -12.81 13.94 14.59
C SER A 327 -11.79 14.55 15.55
N SER A 328 -11.32 13.80 16.53
CA SER A 328 -10.22 14.16 17.43
C SER A 328 -9.27 12.96 17.54
N PRO A 329 -8.00 13.17 17.92
CA PRO A 329 -7.06 12.06 18.07
C PRO A 329 -7.53 11.06 19.13
N GLN A 330 -7.15 9.80 18.97
CA GLN A 330 -7.48 8.71 19.90
C GLN A 330 -6.28 7.79 20.07
N ILE A 331 -6.09 7.20 21.25
CA ILE A 331 -5.17 6.08 21.43
C ILE A 331 -5.78 5.05 22.37
N GLY A 332 -5.67 3.78 22.02
CA GLY A 332 -6.36 2.70 22.72
C GLY A 332 -5.71 1.35 22.48
N VAL A 333 -6.19 0.36 23.22
CA VAL A 333 -5.86 -1.06 23.04
C VAL A 333 -7.08 -1.73 22.43
N VAL A 334 -6.86 -2.55 21.39
CA VAL A 334 -7.90 -3.32 20.71
C VAL A 334 -7.50 -4.79 20.66
N GLU A 335 -8.37 -5.68 21.13
CA GLU A 335 -8.20 -7.12 20.96
C GLU A 335 -8.64 -7.55 19.56
N VAL A 336 -7.85 -8.40 18.89
CA VAL A 336 -8.13 -8.79 17.51
C VAL A 336 -9.27 -9.80 17.34
N ASP A 337 -9.58 -10.58 18.38
CA ASP A 337 -10.51 -11.72 18.28
C ASP A 337 -11.99 -11.29 18.27
N ASP A 338 -12.37 -10.29 19.06
CA ASP A 338 -13.75 -9.77 19.14
C ASP A 338 -13.90 -8.25 18.99
N ALA A 339 -12.78 -7.53 18.87
CA ALA A 339 -12.70 -6.08 18.75
C ALA A 339 -13.16 -5.32 20.01
N ASP A 340 -13.11 -5.95 21.19
CA ASP A 340 -13.20 -5.22 22.45
C ASP A 340 -12.01 -4.27 22.60
N SER A 341 -12.26 -3.12 23.23
CA SER A 341 -11.28 -2.03 23.24
C SER A 341 -11.40 -1.11 24.45
N ILE A 342 -10.27 -0.56 24.87
CA ILE A 342 -10.17 0.47 25.91
C ILE A 342 -9.37 1.65 25.35
N TRP A 343 -9.88 2.86 25.54
CA TRP A 343 -9.29 4.09 24.99
C TRP A 343 -8.80 5.02 26.10
N PHE A 344 -7.70 5.71 25.84
CA PHE A 344 -7.13 6.72 26.72
C PHE A 344 -8.09 7.91 26.84
N ASP A 345 -8.45 8.26 28.08
CA ASP A 345 -9.36 9.38 28.37
C ASP A 345 -8.64 10.72 28.14
N MET A 346 -8.83 11.29 26.96
CA MET A 346 -8.40 12.66 26.65
C MET A 346 -9.51 13.62 27.05
N ASP A 347 -9.21 14.50 28.01
CA ASP A 347 -10.14 15.55 28.41
C ASP A 347 -10.53 16.41 27.18
N ASP A 348 -11.83 16.55 26.91
CA ASP A 348 -12.41 17.40 25.83
C ASP A 348 -11.96 18.89 25.86
N ASP A 349 -11.20 19.31 26.88
CA ASP A 349 -10.79 20.68 27.17
C ASP A 349 -9.37 20.98 26.63
N ASP A 350 -9.18 20.95 25.30
CA ASP A 350 -8.05 21.54 24.53
C ASP A 350 -6.59 21.13 24.91
N ASP A 351 -6.35 20.22 25.86
CA ASP A 351 -5.00 19.88 26.34
C ASP A 351 -4.63 18.42 25.94
N MET A 352 -3.71 18.28 24.98
CA MET A 352 -3.10 17.00 24.61
C MET A 352 -2.38 16.34 25.80
N PRO A 353 -2.31 15.00 25.86
CA PRO A 353 -1.49 14.33 26.86
C PRO A 353 -0.02 14.74 26.70
N THR A 354 0.69 14.83 27.81
CA THR A 354 2.14 14.92 27.76
C THR A 354 2.77 13.57 27.45
N VAL A 355 4.01 13.57 26.94
CA VAL A 355 4.80 12.34 26.73
C VAL A 355 4.81 11.46 27.99
N ASP A 356 5.13 12.05 29.15
CA ASP A 356 5.16 11.35 30.44
C ASP A 356 3.80 10.69 30.79
N GLU A 357 2.67 11.37 30.51
CA GLU A 357 1.32 10.83 30.81
C GLU A 357 0.95 9.67 29.88
N LEU A 358 1.35 9.76 28.61
CA LEU A 358 1.10 8.69 27.65
C LEU A 358 2.01 7.48 27.92
N GLU A 359 3.28 7.70 28.27
CA GLU A 359 4.19 6.63 28.68
C GLU A 359 3.67 5.89 29.91
N ASP A 360 3.26 6.60 30.96
CA ASP A 360 2.70 5.99 32.18
C ASP A 360 1.48 5.11 31.87
N TRP A 361 0.62 5.53 30.93
CA TRP A 361 -0.55 4.73 30.51
C TRP A 361 -0.16 3.50 29.70
N LEU A 362 0.78 3.63 28.76
CA LEU A 362 1.29 2.50 27.99
C LEU A 362 2.04 1.50 28.89
N GLU A 363 2.78 1.95 29.91
CA GLU A 363 3.36 1.06 30.91
C GLU A 363 2.28 0.26 31.65
N ASP A 364 1.16 0.89 32.00
CA ASP A 364 0.05 0.20 32.66
C ASP A 364 -0.65 -0.82 31.72
N VAL A 365 -0.78 -0.52 30.42
CA VAL A 365 -1.22 -1.46 29.39
C VAL A 365 -0.28 -2.66 29.29
N LEU A 366 1.02 -2.41 29.10
CA LEU A 366 2.03 -3.47 28.94
C LEU A 366 2.25 -4.32 30.21
N GLU A 367 1.85 -3.82 31.38
CA GLU A 367 1.83 -4.58 32.64
C GLU A 367 0.50 -5.34 32.88
N ASN A 368 -0.42 -5.32 31.91
CA ASN A 368 -1.78 -5.86 31.96
C ASN A 368 -2.57 -5.34 33.18
N LYS A 369 -2.41 -4.06 33.50
CA LYS A 369 -3.28 -3.37 34.48
C LYS A 369 -4.47 -2.69 33.80
N ILE A 370 -4.37 -2.49 32.49
CA ILE A 370 -5.41 -1.98 31.61
C ILE A 370 -5.54 -3.03 30.53
N ASP A 371 -6.64 -3.77 30.55
CA ASP A 371 -6.88 -4.94 29.71
C ASP A 371 -8.38 -4.94 29.35
N PRO A 372 -8.74 -4.98 28.05
CA PRO A 372 -10.13 -5.09 27.60
C PRO A 372 -10.92 -6.24 28.25
N ASP A 373 -10.26 -7.33 28.64
CA ASP A 373 -10.89 -8.54 29.20
C ASP A 373 -11.24 -8.45 30.70
N GLU A 374 -10.67 -7.50 31.48
CA GLU A 374 -10.74 -7.54 32.95
C GLU A 374 -12.07 -7.06 33.57
N ASP A 375 -13.05 -6.63 32.77
CA ASP A 375 -14.30 -6.00 33.24
C ASP A 375 -15.39 -6.96 33.79
N GLU A 376 -15.16 -8.28 33.91
CA GLU A 376 -16.21 -9.24 34.30
C GLU A 376 -16.23 -9.77 35.77
N ASP A 377 -15.29 -9.47 36.67
CA ASP A 377 -15.11 -10.37 37.85
C ASP A 377 -14.85 -9.75 39.25
N ASP A 378 -15.39 -8.58 39.64
CA ASP A 378 -15.19 -8.06 41.02
C ASP A 378 -16.38 -7.37 41.74
N ASP A 379 -17.63 -7.77 41.44
CA ASP A 379 -18.84 -7.23 42.11
C ASP A 379 -19.68 -8.26 42.91
N ASP A 380 -19.11 -9.42 43.29
CA ASP A 380 -19.76 -10.41 44.17
C ASP A 380 -19.10 -10.48 45.58
N GLU A 381 -18.99 -9.34 46.28
CA GLU A 381 -18.94 -9.34 47.75
C GLU A 381 -20.36 -9.48 48.33
N ASP A 382 -21.00 -10.63 48.11
CA ASP A 382 -22.21 -11.02 48.83
C ASP A 382 -21.84 -11.31 50.30
N ASP A 383 -22.20 -10.36 51.18
CA ASP A 383 -22.22 -10.46 52.63
C ASP A 383 -23.10 -11.65 53.08
N ASP A 384 -22.51 -12.85 53.19
CA ASP A 384 -23.04 -13.99 53.93
C ASP A 384 -23.02 -13.70 55.46
N ASP A 385 -23.91 -12.81 55.92
CA ASP A 385 -24.27 -12.72 57.33
C ASP A 385 -25.31 -13.81 57.66
N ASP A 386 -24.78 -15.02 57.87
CA ASP A 386 -25.42 -16.12 58.61
C ASP A 386 -25.74 -15.64 60.05
N ASP A 387 -27.00 -15.30 60.32
CA ASP A 387 -27.55 -15.34 61.68
C ASP A 387 -28.92 -16.05 61.67
N ASP A 388 -28.86 -17.34 62.00
CA ASP A 388 -29.93 -18.16 62.56
C ASP A 388 -30.67 -17.40 63.70
N ASP A 389 -32.00 -17.40 63.69
CA ASP A 389 -32.78 -17.90 64.84
C ASP A 389 -34.32 -17.82 64.61
N ASP A 390 -34.93 -19.00 64.85
CA ASP A 390 -36.20 -19.25 65.54
C ASP A 390 -37.57 -18.99 64.86
N ASP A 391 -38.18 -20.11 64.46
CA ASP A 391 -39.43 -20.67 65.03
C ASP A 391 -40.58 -19.69 65.37
N ASP A 392 -41.71 -19.82 64.66
CA ASP A 392 -42.94 -20.42 65.23
C ASP A 392 -44.17 -20.12 64.35
N ASP A 393 -44.78 -21.21 63.88
CA ASP A 393 -46.21 -21.57 63.98
C ASP A 393 -47.35 -20.67 63.46
N ASP A 394 -48.26 -21.42 62.82
CA ASP A 394 -49.73 -21.34 62.82
C ASP A 394 -50.45 -20.54 61.73
N ASP A 395 -51.19 -21.32 60.94
CA ASP A 395 -52.64 -21.23 60.66
C ASP A 395 -53.16 -19.92 60.03
N ASP A 396 -54.07 -19.88 59.06
CA ASP A 396 -55.05 -20.81 58.51
C ASP A 396 -55.76 -19.97 57.41
N ASP A 397 -56.50 -20.65 56.53
CA ASP A 397 -57.70 -20.13 55.85
C ASP A 397 -57.51 -18.99 54.81
N ASP A 398 -58.22 -18.90 53.70
CA ASP A 398 -59.16 -19.71 52.93
C ASP A 398 -59.54 -18.79 51.74
N ASP A 399 -60.21 -19.38 50.75
CA ASP A 399 -61.08 -18.73 49.75
C ASP A 399 -60.38 -17.99 48.60
N ASP A 400 -60.40 -18.54 47.38
CA ASP A 400 -61.53 -18.58 46.44
C ASP A 400 -62.11 -17.18 46.15
N ASP A 401 -62.05 -16.82 44.87
CA ASP A 401 -63.04 -16.10 44.05
C ASP A 401 -62.25 -15.32 42.99
N ASP A 402 -62.20 -15.83 41.76
CA ASP A 402 -63.26 -15.70 40.75
C ASP A 402 -63.29 -14.30 40.14
N ASP A 403 -63.69 -14.33 38.87
CA ASP A 403 -64.12 -13.25 38.02
C ASP A 403 -62.99 -12.48 37.33
N ASP A 404 -62.93 -12.34 36.02
CA ASP A 404 -63.76 -12.68 34.85
C ASP A 404 -63.51 -11.49 33.90
N ASP A 405 -63.78 -11.75 32.64
CA ASP A 405 -64.18 -10.77 31.64
C ASP A 405 -63.08 -9.86 31.05
N ASP A 406 -63.02 -9.66 29.74
CA ASP A 406 -63.62 -10.33 28.58
C ASP A 406 -63.14 -9.49 27.38
N ASP A 407 -63.03 -10.18 26.27
CA ASP A 407 -63.52 -9.76 24.95
C ASP A 407 -62.93 -8.56 24.20
N ASP A 408 -62.38 -8.95 23.05
CA ASP A 408 -62.87 -8.64 21.70
C ASP A 408 -62.86 -7.18 21.20
N ASP A 409 -62.16 -7.01 20.08
CA ASP A 409 -62.74 -6.67 18.76
C ASP A 409 -61.53 -6.52 17.81
N ASP A 410 -61.15 -7.52 17.01
CA ASP A 410 -61.74 -7.96 15.74
C ASP A 410 -62.11 -6.83 14.74
N ASP A 411 -61.61 -7.06 13.52
CA ASP A 411 -62.17 -6.73 12.21
C ASP A 411 -61.87 -5.39 11.49
N ASN A 412 -61.16 -5.58 10.37
CA ASN A 412 -61.46 -5.16 8.99
C ASN A 412 -61.18 -3.72 8.50
N ASP A 413 -60.38 -3.65 7.43
CA ASP A 413 -60.78 -3.28 6.05
C ASP A 413 -59.45 -3.18 5.23
N ASP A 414 -59.09 -4.14 4.36
CA ASP A 414 -59.53 -4.34 2.96
C ASP A 414 -59.86 -3.05 2.19
N ASP A 415 -59.01 -2.72 1.21
CA ASP A 415 -59.26 -2.00 -0.06
C ASP A 415 -57.89 -1.97 -0.80
N ASP A 416 -57.55 -2.95 -1.65
CA ASP A 416 -57.85 -3.02 -3.10
C ASP A 416 -57.87 -1.65 -3.80
N ASP A 417 -56.92 -1.42 -4.72
CA ASP A 417 -57.23 -0.96 -6.08
C ASP A 417 -55.99 -1.10 -6.99
N ASP A 418 -56.14 -2.00 -7.97
CA ASP A 418 -55.43 -2.05 -9.25
C ASP A 418 -55.54 -0.72 -9.99
N ASP A 419 -54.54 -0.38 -10.81
CA ASP A 419 -54.80 0.15 -12.16
C ASP A 419 -53.56 -0.06 -13.05
N ASP A 420 -53.76 -0.97 -14.01
CA ASP A 420 -53.06 -1.05 -15.28
C ASP A 420 -53.12 0.30 -16.02
N ASP A 421 -52.07 0.64 -16.77
CA ASP A 421 -52.24 1.30 -18.07
C ASP A 421 -51.06 0.94 -18.98
N ASP A 422 -51.37 0.03 -19.90
CA ASP A 422 -50.75 -0.11 -21.21
C ASP A 422 -50.74 1.24 -21.95
N ASP A 423 -49.69 1.52 -22.71
CA ASP A 423 -49.84 2.18 -24.01
C ASP A 423 -48.65 1.78 -24.90
N ASP A 424 -48.95 0.81 -25.77
CA ASP A 424 -48.32 0.58 -27.06
C ASP A 424 -48.38 1.87 -27.91
N ASP A 425 -47.31 2.16 -28.65
CA ASP A 425 -47.43 2.75 -29.99
C ASP A 425 -46.30 2.18 -30.85
N ASP A 426 -46.71 1.20 -31.65
CA ASP A 426 -46.09 0.63 -32.84
C ASP A 426 -45.95 1.69 -33.98
N ASP A 427 -45.35 1.21 -35.08
CA ASP A 427 -45.37 1.71 -36.46
C ASP A 427 -44.13 2.54 -36.87
N ASP A 428 -43.43 2.27 -37.96
CA ASP A 428 -43.46 1.23 -39.01
C ASP A 428 -42.37 1.66 -40.01
N ASP A 429 -41.76 0.66 -40.70
CA ASP A 429 -41.46 0.65 -42.14
C ASP A 429 -40.50 1.73 -42.73
N ASP A 430 -39.62 1.49 -43.71
CA ASP A 430 -39.57 0.48 -44.77
C ASP A 430 -38.22 0.66 -45.50
N ASP A 431 -37.61 -0.48 -45.87
CA ASP A 431 -37.14 -0.86 -47.20
C ASP A 431 -36.05 -0.12 -48.03
N ASP A 432 -35.32 -1.02 -48.71
CA ASP A 432 -34.69 -0.94 -50.04
C ASP A 432 -33.32 -0.24 -50.16
N ASP A 433 -32.36 -0.68 -50.98
CA ASP A 433 -32.01 -1.90 -51.72
C ASP A 433 -30.67 -1.54 -52.41
N ASP A 434 -29.86 -2.56 -52.68
CA ASP A 434 -28.96 -2.76 -53.83
C ASP A 434 -28.06 -1.63 -54.41
N ASP A 435 -26.77 -1.97 -54.58
CA ASP A 435 -26.00 -1.97 -55.84
C ASP A 435 -24.51 -2.13 -55.46
N ASP A 436 -23.91 -3.33 -55.55
CA ASP A 436 -23.28 -3.97 -56.73
C ASP A 436 -22.17 -3.14 -57.42
N ASP A 437 -21.00 -3.81 -57.52
CA ASP A 437 -20.01 -3.75 -58.61
C ASP A 437 -19.20 -2.44 -58.80
N ASP A 438 -17.94 -2.40 -59.19
CA ASP A 438 -16.97 -3.33 -59.78
C ASP A 438 -15.63 -2.53 -59.89
N ASP A 439 -14.50 -3.24 -60.03
CA ASP A 439 -13.33 -2.87 -60.87
C ASP A 439 -12.53 -1.58 -60.54
N ASP A 440 -11.20 -1.46 -60.68
CA ASP A 440 -10.15 -2.23 -61.36
C ASP A 440 -8.80 -1.53 -60.98
N ASP A 441 -7.71 -2.31 -61.02
CA ASP A 441 -6.38 -2.02 -61.59
C ASP A 441 -5.50 -0.88 -61.00
N ASP A 442 -4.29 -1.21 -60.53
CA ASP A 442 -2.99 -1.13 -61.26
C ASP A 442 -2.58 0.34 -61.53
N ASP A 443 -1.34 0.81 -61.49
CA ASP A 443 0.02 0.29 -61.39
C ASP A 443 0.89 1.56 -61.25
N ASP A 444 2.08 1.39 -60.67
CA ASP A 444 3.37 1.95 -61.10
C ASP A 444 3.60 3.46 -61.37
N ASP A 445 4.64 3.92 -60.66
CA ASP A 445 5.86 4.55 -61.19
C ASP A 445 5.98 6.05 -61.52
N ASP A 446 7.13 6.55 -61.04
CA ASP A 446 8.09 7.47 -61.66
C ASP A 446 7.93 9.00 -61.52
N ASP A 447 8.87 9.51 -60.72
CA ASP A 447 9.97 10.40 -61.14
C ASP A 447 9.82 11.95 -61.15
N ASP A 448 10.83 12.52 -60.49
CA ASP A 448 11.71 13.60 -60.92
C ASP A 448 11.32 15.09 -60.69
N ASP A 449 12.16 15.68 -59.83
CA ASP A 449 13.14 16.73 -60.17
C ASP A 449 12.93 18.20 -59.71
N ASP A 450 14.08 18.70 -59.22
CA ASP A 450 14.69 20.03 -59.35
C ASP A 450 14.40 21.17 -58.34
N ASP A 451 15.46 21.41 -57.54
CA ASP A 451 16.30 22.64 -57.50
C ASP A 451 15.69 24.01 -57.17
N ASP A 452 16.26 24.68 -56.15
CA ASP A 452 17.10 25.89 -56.28
C ASP A 452 17.12 26.75 -54.98
N ASP A 453 18.33 26.90 -54.43
CA ASP A 453 19.05 28.14 -54.09
C ASP A 453 18.44 29.26 -53.19
N ASP A 454 19.31 29.71 -52.26
CA ASP A 454 19.79 31.10 -52.06
C ASP A 454 19.75 31.72 -50.63
N ASP A 455 20.90 32.34 -50.32
CA ASP A 455 21.17 33.55 -49.53
C ASP A 455 21.64 33.46 -48.04
N ASP A 456 22.97 33.37 -47.88
CA ASP A 456 23.92 34.47 -47.56
C ASP A 456 23.86 35.35 -46.27
N ASP A 457 25.09 35.60 -45.79
CA ASP A 457 25.68 36.82 -45.18
C ASP A 457 25.77 37.03 -43.64
N ASP A 458 26.99 36.75 -43.14
CA ASP A 458 28.03 37.75 -42.73
C ASP A 458 28.30 38.19 -41.26
N ASP A 459 29.62 38.14 -40.98
CA ASP A 459 30.51 39.10 -40.31
C ASP A 459 30.82 39.03 -38.79
N ASP A 460 32.03 38.52 -38.52
CA ASP A 460 33.26 39.29 -38.19
C ASP A 460 33.93 39.28 -36.78
N ASP A 461 35.26 39.12 -36.88
CA ASP A 461 36.38 39.76 -36.14
C ASP A 461 37.07 39.07 -34.94
N ASP A 462 38.22 38.44 -35.29
CA ASP A 462 39.60 38.89 -35.01
C ASP A 462 40.40 38.47 -33.75
N ASP A 463 41.52 37.81 -34.09
CA ASP A 463 42.93 38.14 -33.80
C ASP A 463 43.70 37.52 -32.60
N ASP A 464 44.66 36.67 -33.02
CA ASP A 464 46.12 36.81 -32.85
C ASP A 464 46.85 36.29 -31.60
N ASP A 465 47.58 35.18 -31.86
CA ASP A 465 49.05 35.10 -31.94
C ASP A 465 49.94 34.70 -30.74
N ASP A 466 50.88 33.82 -31.14
CA ASP A 466 52.30 33.72 -30.80
C ASP A 466 52.78 32.84 -29.62
N ASP A 467 53.29 31.68 -30.03
CA ASP A 467 54.73 31.36 -30.10
C ASP A 467 55.43 30.49 -29.03
N ASP A 468 56.10 29.49 -29.62
CA ASP A 468 57.49 29.05 -29.41
C ASP A 468 57.84 28.00 -28.33
N ASP A 469 58.07 26.80 -28.87
CA ASP A 469 59.40 26.18 -29.04
C ASP A 469 59.96 25.21 -27.98
N ASP A 470 60.28 24.04 -28.54
CA ASP A 470 61.58 23.35 -28.51
C ASP A 470 61.87 22.32 -27.40
N ASP A 471 61.82 21.07 -27.88
CA ASP A 471 62.99 20.20 -28.10
C ASP A 471 63.40 19.16 -27.05
N ASP A 472 63.36 17.93 -27.59
CA ASP A 472 64.47 16.99 -27.70
C ASP A 472 64.75 15.99 -26.56
N ASP A 473 64.45 14.75 -26.94
CA ASP A 473 65.42 13.67 -27.15
C ASP A 473 65.80 12.73 -26.00
N ASP A 474 65.46 11.48 -26.29
CA ASP A 474 66.37 10.34 -26.43
C ASP A 474 66.65 9.41 -25.24
N ASP A 475 66.42 8.15 -25.59
CA ASP A 475 67.31 7.00 -25.44
C ASP A 475 67.32 6.24 -24.10
N ASP A 476 66.73 5.04 -24.22
CA ASP A 476 67.41 3.74 -24.16
C ASP A 476 67.84 3.13 -22.80
N ASP A 477 67.73 1.80 -22.86
CA ASP A 477 68.48 0.75 -22.17
C ASP A 477 68.03 0.30 -20.78
N ASP A 478 67.46 -0.91 -20.79
CA ASP A 478 68.02 -2.12 -20.16
C ASP A 478 68.68 -1.95 -18.79
N ASP A 479 68.16 -2.68 -17.80
CA ASP A 479 68.99 -3.70 -17.15
C ASP A 479 68.11 -4.70 -16.38
N ASP A 480 68.31 -5.95 -16.76
CA ASP A 480 67.85 -7.18 -16.15
C ASP A 480 68.46 -7.42 -14.75
N ASP A 481 67.77 -8.31 -14.04
CA ASP A 481 68.33 -9.41 -13.25
C ASP A 481 68.97 -9.18 -11.86
N ASP A 482 68.50 -10.09 -11.00
CA ASP A 482 69.26 -10.93 -10.07
C ASP A 482 69.34 -10.56 -8.58
N ASP A 483 68.86 -11.57 -7.84
CA ASP A 483 69.51 -12.22 -6.70
C ASP A 483 69.20 -11.74 -5.27
N ASP A 484 68.50 -12.67 -4.60
CA ASP A 484 69.01 -13.44 -3.46
C ASP A 484 68.60 -13.08 -2.03
N ASP A 485 68.36 -14.19 -1.31
CA ASP A 485 68.52 -14.44 0.12
C ASP A 485 67.47 -13.82 1.07
N ASP A 486 66.96 -14.50 2.10
CA ASP A 486 67.25 -15.81 2.66
C ASP A 486 66.12 -16.16 3.65
N ASP A 487 65.90 -17.44 3.85
CA ASP A 487 65.27 -18.02 5.03
C ASP A 487 66.00 -17.57 6.31
N GLU A 488 65.28 -17.34 7.42
CA GLU A 488 65.67 -17.80 8.77
C GLU A 488 64.61 -17.36 9.81
N ASP A 489 63.88 -18.36 10.33
CA ASP A 489 63.71 -18.69 11.75
C ASP A 489 63.92 -17.57 12.79
N ASP A 490 62.92 -17.33 13.66
CA ASP A 490 62.88 -17.89 15.03
C ASP A 490 61.87 -17.14 15.95
N ASP A 491 61.22 -17.98 16.76
CA ASP A 491 60.51 -17.76 18.05
C ASP A 491 59.11 -17.10 18.11
#